data_AF-A0ABD0R5R8-F1
#
_entry.id   AF-A0ABD0R5R8-F1
#
_cell.length_a   1.000
_cell.length_b   1.000
_cell.length_c   1.000
_cell.angle_alpha   90.00
_cell.angle_beta   90.00
_cell.angle_gamma   90.00
#
_symmetry.space_group_name_H-M   'P 1'
#
loop_
_entity.id
_entity.type
_entity.pdbx_description
1 polymer ?
#
loop_
_entity_poly.entity_id
_entity_poly.type
_entity_poly.pdbx_seq_one_letter_code
_entity_poly.pdbx_strand_id
1 'polypeptide(L)' 'RPDGTIRYDDTHYRDTWAAMEKLVDQGLVKAIGLSNFNARQIDDILSIAKHKPVVNQ' A
#
# COMPACT_ATOMS: atom_id res chain seq x y z
N ARG A 1 18.38 3.75 -18.13
CA ARG A 1 19.74 3.73 -17.54
C ARG A 1 19.62 4.35 -16.15
N PRO A 2 20.14 3.74 -15.08
CA PRO A 2 20.07 4.32 -13.75
C PRO A 2 21.15 5.40 -13.65
N ASP A 3 20.76 6.66 -13.75
CA ASP A 3 21.63 7.84 -13.63
C ASP A 3 21.76 8.33 -12.17
N GLY A 4 21.26 7.55 -11.20
CA GLY A 4 21.29 7.88 -9.78
C GLY A 4 20.27 8.94 -9.35
N THR A 5 19.40 9.40 -10.26
CA THR A 5 18.37 10.40 -9.92
C THR A 5 17.15 9.75 -9.27
N ILE A 6 16.63 10.38 -8.21
CA ILE A 6 15.36 9.99 -7.59
C ILE A 6 14.24 10.33 -8.58
N ARG A 7 13.38 9.35 -8.86
CA ARG A 7 12.19 9.54 -9.67
C ARG A 7 10.97 9.47 -8.78
N TYR A 8 10.23 10.57 -8.75
CA TYR A 8 8.93 10.63 -8.13
C TYR A 8 7.86 10.23 -9.14
N ASP A 9 6.75 9.75 -8.63
CA ASP A 9 5.56 9.40 -9.40
C ASP A 9 4.33 9.90 -8.63
N ASP A 10 3.29 10.31 -9.35
CA ASP A 10 2.08 10.88 -8.76
C ASP A 10 1.04 9.81 -8.35
N THR A 11 1.38 8.51 -8.44
CA THR A 11 0.50 7.42 -8.02
C THR A 11 0.11 7.57 -6.56
N HIS A 12 -1.19 7.63 -6.31
CA HIS A 12 -1.70 7.69 -4.96
C HIS A 12 -1.58 6.32 -4.29
N TYR A 13 -1.16 6.30 -3.02
CA TYR A 13 -0.95 5.05 -2.28
C TYR A 13 -2.23 4.20 -2.12
N ARG A 14 -3.42 4.81 -2.25
CA ARG A 14 -4.71 4.10 -2.28
C ARG A 14 -4.83 3.15 -3.47
N ASP A 15 -4.33 3.56 -4.64
CA ASP A 15 -4.37 2.73 -5.85
C ASP A 15 -3.46 1.52 -5.70
N THR A 16 -2.27 1.74 -5.11
CA THR A 16 -1.35 0.67 -4.72
C THR A 16 -2.00 -0.28 -3.73
N TRP A 17 -2.72 0.22 -2.72
CA TRP A 17 -3.42 -0.63 -1.75
C TRP A 17 -4.47 -1.53 -2.42
N ALA A 18 -5.32 -0.96 -3.27
CA ALA A 18 -6.32 -1.73 -4.02
C ALA A 18 -5.69 -2.81 -4.92
N ALA A 19 -4.52 -2.54 -5.49
CA ALA A 19 -3.76 -3.55 -6.24
C ALA A 19 -3.19 -4.64 -5.33
N MET A 20 -2.69 -4.29 -4.14
CA MET A 20 -2.20 -5.25 -3.14
C MET A 20 -3.31 -6.15 -2.61
N GLU A 21 -4.53 -5.63 -2.40
CA GLU A 21 -5.69 -6.42 -1.98
C GLU A 21 -6.04 -7.52 -2.98
N LYS A 22 -5.86 -7.29 -4.29
CA LYS A 22 -6.07 -8.32 -5.32
C LYS A 22 -5.09 -9.48 -5.18
N LEU A 23 -3.87 -9.24 -4.69
CA LEU A 23 -2.89 -10.31 -4.45
C LEU A 23 -3.34 -11.24 -3.31
N VAL A 24 -4.01 -10.68 -2.30
CA VAL A 24 -4.62 -11.46 -1.21
C VAL A 24 -5.81 -12.26 -1.76
N ASP A 25 -6.69 -11.62 -2.54
CA ASP A 25 -7.86 -12.28 -3.14
C ASP A 25 -7.47 -13.44 -4.07
N GLN A 26 -6.34 -13.32 -4.77
CA GLN A 26 -5.77 -14.37 -5.62
C GLN A 26 -5.04 -15.47 -4.83
N GLY A 27 -4.88 -15.31 -3.50
CA GLY A 27 -4.16 -16.26 -2.66
C GLY A 27 -2.64 -16.26 -2.84
N LEU A 28 -2.09 -15.24 -3.51
CA LEU A 28 -0.64 -15.12 -3.75
C LEU A 28 0.12 -14.68 -2.51
N VAL A 29 -0.55 -13.94 -1.62
CA VAL A 29 -0.01 -13.51 -0.33
C VAL A 29 -1.04 -13.76 0.77
N LYS A 30 -0.58 -14.04 1.99
CA LYS A 30 -1.45 -14.32 3.13
C LYS A 30 -1.93 -13.05 3.84
N ALA A 31 -1.12 -11.99 3.82
CA ALA A 31 -1.38 -10.73 4.48
C ALA A 31 -0.60 -9.60 3.80
N ILE A 32 -1.08 -8.37 3.99
CA ILE A 32 -0.47 -7.14 3.50
C ILE A 32 -0.45 -6.09 4.62
N GLY A 33 0.50 -5.17 4.55
CA GLY A 33 0.71 -4.13 5.56
C GLY A 33 1.32 -2.86 4.96
N LEU A 34 1.49 -1.86 5.81
CA LEU A 34 2.06 -0.56 5.49
C LEU A 34 3.48 -0.46 6.06
N SER A 35 4.26 0.51 5.58
CA SER A 35 5.53 0.88 6.21
C SER A 35 5.82 2.36 6.00
N ASN A 36 6.26 3.04 7.05
CA ASN A 36 6.47 4.49 7.09
C ASN A 36 5.20 5.33 6.82
N PHE A 37 4.02 4.82 7.15
CA PHE A 37 2.76 5.58 7.03
C PHE A 37 2.45 6.32 8.33
N ASN A 38 1.99 7.57 8.21
CA ASN A 38 1.52 8.35 9.37
C ASN A 38 0.04 8.07 9.69
N ALA A 39 -0.43 8.52 10.86
CA ALA A 39 -1.79 8.26 11.34
C ALA A 39 -2.88 8.65 10.33
N ARG A 40 -2.77 9.82 9.68
CA ARG A 40 -3.76 10.28 8.70
C ARG A 40 -3.82 9.37 7.48
N GLN A 41 -2.66 8.93 6.97
CA GLN A 41 -2.59 8.02 5.82
C GLN A 41 -3.10 6.61 6.18
N ILE A 42 -2.90 6.18 7.42
CA ILE A 42 -3.45 4.92 7.92
C ILE A 42 -4.98 5.01 7.98
N ASP A 43 -5.53 6.07 8.58
CA ASP A 43 -6.99 6.29 8.65
C ASP A 43 -7.62 6.35 7.24
N ASP A 44 -6.91 7.00 6.32
CA ASP A 44 -7.26 7.04 4.90
C ASP A 44 -7.37 5.62 4.30
N ILE A 45 -6.33 4.79 4.42
CA ILE A 45 -6.37 3.39 3.94
C ILE A 45 -7.48 2.60 4.64
N LEU A 46 -7.60 2.72 5.96
CA LEU A 46 -8.62 2.01 6.73
C LEU A 46 -10.04 2.38 6.31
N SER A 47 -10.27 3.58 5.77
CA SER A 47 -11.58 4.01 5.26
C SER A 47 -12.02 3.28 3.99
N ILE A 48 -11.06 2.76 3.19
CA ILE A 48 -11.34 2.06 1.93
C ILE A 48 -11.00 0.56 1.95
N ALA A 49 -10.25 0.09 2.95
CA ALA A 49 -9.66 -1.24 2.96
C ALA A 49 -10.72 -2.36 3.08
N LYS A 50 -10.73 -3.26 2.10
CA LYS A 50 -11.40 -4.56 2.17
C LYS A 50 -10.60 -5.52 3.08
N HIS A 51 -9.28 -5.54 2.93
CA HIS A 51 -8.35 -6.27 3.80
C HIS A 51 -7.61 -5.25 4.66
N LYS A 52 -7.78 -5.28 5.99
CA LYS A 52 -7.11 -4.31 6.86
C LYS A 52 -5.59 -4.57 6.90
N PRO A 53 -4.74 -3.52 6.90
CA PRO A 53 -3.30 -3.68 7.06
C PRO A 53 -3.00 -4.36 8.39
N VAL A 54 -2.20 -5.43 8.35
CA VAL A 54 -1.88 -6.20 9.57
C VAL A 54 -0.76 -5.56 10.39
N VAL A 55 0.05 -4.70 9.77
CA VAL A 55 1.21 -4.03 10.38
C VAL A 55 1.43 -2.68 9.71
N ASN A 56 1.99 -1.74 10.46
CA ASN A 56 2.71 -0.59 9.94
C ASN A 56 4.13 -0.62 10.54
N GLN A 57 5.15 -0.78 9.70
CA GLN A 57 6.56 -0.90 10.11
C GLN A 57 7.33 0.42 9.95
#